data_AF-A0A6B3G801-F1
#
_entry.id   AF-A0A6B3G801-F1
#
_cell.length_a   1.000
_cell.length_b   1.000
_cell.length_c   1.000
_cell.angle_alpha   90.00
_cell.angle_beta   90.00
_cell.angle_gamma   90.00
#
_symmetry.space_group_name_H-M   'P 1'
#
loop_
_entity.id
_entity.type
_entity.pdbx_description
1 polymer ?
#
loop_
_entity_poly.entity_id
_entity_poly.type
_entity_poly.pdbx_seq_one_letter_code
_entity_poly.pdbx_strand_id
1 'polypeptide(L)'
;GIRLTDALARLAADGAPLIAAAAGAVRVLTGHEEAEAFGERVASWVDGAVDSTSRATLTARLSGVLTVAGPLLTVGAGALDPLLDRVAELDDSAFLARLPALRGGFDTLSPAARDRLLGTVEERLGERVDDLDADDPAELARRTAADLAARELLTGLGLPVLPSPHDGRVPPPS
;
A
#
# COMPACT_ATOMS: atom_id res chain seq x y z
N GLY A 1 -13.75 -14.83 25.51
CA GLY A 1 -13.84 -13.36 25.47
C GLY A 1 -12.61 -12.74 26.09
N ILE A 2 -12.63 -12.50 27.40
CA ILE A 2 -11.68 -11.65 28.14
C ILE A 2 -10.19 -11.99 27.87
N ARG A 3 -9.79 -13.26 27.96
CA ARG A 3 -8.37 -13.65 27.73
C ARG A 3 -7.84 -13.35 26.32
N LEU A 4 -8.69 -13.43 25.30
CA LEU A 4 -8.31 -13.11 23.92
C LEU A 4 -8.19 -11.60 23.74
N THR A 5 -9.15 -10.85 24.26
CA THR A 5 -9.14 -9.38 24.25
C THR A 5 -7.90 -8.83 24.95
N ASP A 6 -7.56 -9.35 26.13
CA ASP A 6 -6.36 -8.95 26.87
C ASP A 6 -5.07 -9.32 26.14
N ALA A 7 -5.02 -10.49 25.50
CA ALA A 7 -3.87 -10.90 24.70
C ALA A 7 -3.68 -10.00 23.48
N LEU A 8 -4.76 -9.66 22.77
CA LEU A 8 -4.73 -8.74 21.63
C LEU A 8 -4.35 -7.32 22.06
N ALA A 9 -4.83 -6.85 23.22
CA ALA A 9 -4.45 -5.54 23.76
C ALA A 9 -2.96 -5.46 24.07
N ARG A 10 -2.39 -6.48 24.74
CA ARG A 10 -0.94 -6.56 24.97
C ARG A 10 -0.15 -6.64 23.67
N LEU A 11 -0.65 -7.39 22.69
CA LEU A 11 0.01 -7.53 21.41
C LEU A 11 0.00 -6.22 20.61
N ALA A 12 -1.09 -5.47 20.66
CA ALA A 12 -1.21 -4.16 20.04
C ALA A 12 -0.32 -3.09 20.72
N ALA A 13 -0.08 -3.22 22.02
CA ALA A 13 0.76 -2.29 22.79
C ALA A 13 2.27 -2.60 22.68
N ASP A 14 2.64 -3.87 22.88
CA ASP A 14 4.04 -4.27 23.11
C ASP A 14 4.60 -5.16 21.99
N GLY A 15 3.77 -5.54 21.02
CA GLY A 15 4.18 -6.39 19.91
C GLY A 15 5.18 -5.72 18.98
N ALA A 16 5.98 -6.53 18.27
CA ALA A 16 6.75 -6.04 17.13
C ALA A 16 5.82 -5.32 16.13
N PRO A 17 6.29 -4.31 15.38
CA PRO A 17 5.42 -3.40 14.63
C PRO A 17 4.39 -4.09 13.73
N LEU A 18 4.79 -5.16 13.03
CA LEU A 18 3.89 -5.98 12.22
C LEU A 18 2.79 -6.63 13.07
N ILE A 19 3.18 -7.27 14.17
CA ILE A 19 2.25 -8.02 15.02
C ILE A 19 1.31 -7.08 15.77
N ALA A 20 1.81 -5.94 16.24
CA ALA A 20 1.00 -4.91 16.88
C ALA A 20 -0.07 -4.35 15.93
N ALA A 21 0.29 -4.08 14.67
CA ALA A 21 -0.64 -3.59 13.67
C ALA A 21 -1.71 -4.64 13.30
N ALA A 22 -1.31 -5.90 13.12
CA ALA A 22 -2.26 -7.00 12.89
C ALA A 22 -3.22 -7.17 14.08
N ALA A 23 -2.71 -7.09 15.31
CA ALA A 23 -3.52 -7.17 16.52
C ALA A 23 -4.57 -6.05 16.60
N GLY A 24 -4.18 -4.80 16.29
CA GLY A 24 -5.12 -3.67 16.23
C GLY A 24 -6.24 -3.88 15.21
N ALA A 25 -5.91 -4.34 14.00
CA ALA A 25 -6.91 -4.65 12.98
C ALA A 25 -7.87 -5.78 13.42
N VAL A 26 -7.37 -6.81 14.11
CA VAL A 26 -8.22 -7.87 14.68
C VAL A 26 -9.14 -7.35 15.80
N ARG A 27 -8.69 -6.35 16.58
CA ARG A 27 -9.53 -5.71 17.60
C ARG A 27 -10.70 -4.95 16.95
N VAL A 28 -10.48 -4.28 15.83
CA VAL A 28 -11.57 -3.66 15.03
C VAL A 28 -12.54 -4.72 14.54
N LEU A 29 -12.03 -5.79 13.91
CA LEU A 29 -12.83 -6.90 13.39
C LEU A 29 -13.70 -7.60 14.44
N THR A 30 -13.28 -7.55 15.70
CA THR A 30 -13.98 -8.19 16.82
C THR A 30 -14.78 -7.21 17.68
N GLY A 31 -14.89 -5.94 17.25
CA GLY A 31 -15.67 -4.91 17.94
C GLY A 31 -15.06 -4.42 19.26
N HIS A 32 -13.76 -4.60 19.46
CA HIS A 32 -13.03 -4.14 20.65
C HIS A 32 -12.29 -2.81 20.44
N GLU A 33 -12.38 -2.25 19.24
CA GLU A 33 -11.78 -0.99 18.84
C GLU A 33 -12.59 -0.39 17.68
N GLU A 34 -12.81 0.93 17.71
CA GLU A 34 -13.52 1.64 16.66
C GLU A 34 -12.67 1.72 15.38
N ALA A 35 -13.30 1.49 14.24
CA ALA A 35 -12.63 1.47 12.93
C ALA A 35 -11.98 2.81 12.58
N GLU A 36 -12.67 3.92 12.87
CA GLU A 36 -12.20 5.28 12.61
C GLU A 36 -10.94 5.62 13.44
N ALA A 37 -10.98 5.38 14.75
CA ALA A 37 -9.84 5.62 15.64
C ALA A 37 -8.62 4.74 15.28
N PHE A 38 -8.86 3.52 14.81
CA PHE A 38 -7.79 2.68 14.26
C PHE A 38 -7.23 3.27 12.96
N GLY A 39 -8.10 3.71 12.04
CA GLY A 39 -7.71 4.36 10.80
C GLY A 39 -6.85 5.61 11.00
N GLU A 40 -7.25 6.50 11.92
CA GLU A 40 -6.47 7.69 12.29
C GLU A 40 -5.07 7.31 12.81
N ARG A 41 -4.98 6.25 13.61
CA ARG A 41 -3.70 5.74 14.09
C ARG A 41 -2.84 5.23 12.94
N VAL A 42 -3.43 4.48 12.00
CA VAL A 42 -2.72 4.00 10.81
C VAL A 42 -2.20 5.18 9.97
N ALA A 43 -3.03 6.22 9.78
CA ALA A 43 -2.65 7.45 9.08
C ALA A 43 -1.46 8.16 9.78
N SER A 44 -1.47 8.23 11.11
CA SER A 44 -0.37 8.85 11.88
C SER A 44 0.99 8.17 11.67
N TRP A 45 1.01 6.88 11.30
CA TRP A 45 2.27 6.18 10.99
C TRP A 45 2.89 6.68 9.69
N VAL A 46 2.06 7.10 8.73
CA VAL A 46 2.53 7.71 7.48
C VAL A 46 3.21 9.03 7.78
N ASP A 47 2.59 9.88 8.61
CA ASP A 47 3.18 11.15 9.02
C ASP A 47 4.54 10.96 9.70
N GLY A 48 4.61 10.00 10.63
CA GLY A 48 5.83 9.68 11.38
C GLY A 48 6.96 9.04 10.57
N ALA A 49 6.73 8.62 9.32
CA ALA A 49 7.72 7.92 8.49
C ALA A 49 8.73 8.86 7.78
N VAL A 50 9.40 9.71 8.58
CA VAL A 50 10.28 10.78 8.09
C VAL A 50 11.72 10.33 7.82
N ASP A 51 12.16 9.22 8.39
CA ASP A 51 13.51 8.66 8.26
C ASP A 51 13.47 7.18 7.84
N SER A 52 14.63 6.57 7.59
CA SER A 52 14.73 5.19 7.10
C SER A 52 14.21 4.16 8.11
N THR A 53 14.43 4.38 9.41
CA THR A 53 13.98 3.47 10.46
C THR A 53 12.47 3.54 10.67
N SER A 54 11.91 4.75 10.69
CA SER A 54 10.47 4.96 10.76
C SER A 54 9.76 4.46 9.50
N ARG A 55 10.37 4.57 8.31
CA ARG A 55 9.86 3.95 7.07
C ARG A 55 9.86 2.43 7.10
N ALA A 56 10.93 1.79 7.60
CA ALA A 56 10.94 0.33 7.78
C ALA A 56 9.86 -0.13 8.78
N THR A 57 9.62 0.67 9.83
CA THR A 57 8.55 0.44 10.79
C THR A 57 7.17 0.58 10.15
N LEU A 58 6.98 1.59 9.30
CA LEU A 58 5.75 1.78 8.52
C LEU A 58 5.47 0.57 7.64
N THR A 59 6.46 0.08 6.88
CA THR A 59 6.31 -1.14 6.06
C THR A 59 5.83 -2.31 6.90
N ALA A 60 6.50 -2.61 8.02
CA ALA A 60 6.13 -3.71 8.88
C ALA A 60 4.69 -3.58 9.40
N ARG A 61 4.29 -2.38 9.84
CA ARG A 61 2.93 -2.12 10.33
C ARG A 61 1.88 -2.29 9.23
N LEU A 62 2.11 -1.75 8.04
CA LEU A 62 1.18 -1.89 6.91
C LEU A 62 1.05 -3.35 6.48
N SER A 63 2.15 -4.11 6.42
CA SER A 63 2.09 -5.57 6.19
C SER A 63 1.25 -6.29 7.24
N GLY A 64 1.35 -5.87 8.51
CA GLY A 64 0.53 -6.38 9.61
C GLY A 64 -0.97 -6.14 9.41
N VAL A 65 -1.37 -4.90 9.11
CA VAL A 65 -2.77 -4.56 8.80
C VAL A 65 -3.26 -5.34 7.59
N LEU A 66 -2.46 -5.38 6.52
CA LEU A 66 -2.84 -5.97 5.25
C LEU A 66 -2.93 -7.50 5.30
N THR A 67 -2.23 -8.16 6.23
CA THR A 67 -2.37 -9.60 6.49
C THR A 67 -3.82 -9.97 6.86
N VAL A 68 -4.57 -9.04 7.48
CA VAL A 68 -5.98 -9.23 7.85
C VAL A 68 -6.94 -8.33 7.05
N ALA A 69 -6.47 -7.71 5.96
CA ALA A 69 -7.25 -6.76 5.18
C ALA A 69 -8.51 -7.35 4.56
N GLY A 70 -8.50 -8.61 4.10
CA GLY A 70 -9.67 -9.22 3.46
C GLY A 70 -10.93 -9.13 4.32
N PRO A 71 -10.93 -9.69 5.54
CA PRO A 71 -12.02 -9.50 6.49
C PRO A 71 -12.22 -8.04 6.91
N LEU A 72 -11.15 -7.27 7.09
CA LEU A 72 -11.22 -5.88 7.56
C LEU A 72 -12.02 -4.99 6.61
N LEU A 73 -11.77 -5.12 5.31
CA LEU A 73 -12.47 -4.40 4.24
C LEU A 73 -13.93 -4.83 4.10
N THR A 74 -14.25 -6.06 4.51
CA THR A 74 -15.63 -6.59 4.47
C THR A 74 -16.47 -6.08 5.65
N VAL A 75 -15.85 -5.95 6.83
CA VAL A 75 -16.55 -5.62 8.09
C VAL A 75 -16.48 -4.11 8.43
N GLY A 76 -15.44 -3.44 7.97
CA GLY A 76 -15.18 -2.02 8.23
C GLY A 76 -14.78 -1.30 6.96
N ALA A 77 -15.67 -1.29 5.96
CA ALA A 77 -15.59 -0.37 4.83
C ALA A 77 -15.55 1.06 5.42
N GLY A 78 -14.37 1.68 5.44
CA GLY A 78 -14.13 2.93 6.19
C GLY A 78 -12.90 2.91 7.09
N ALA A 79 -12.46 1.74 7.56
CA ALA A 79 -11.35 1.63 8.52
C ALA A 79 -10.01 2.14 7.98
N LEU A 80 -9.86 2.15 6.64
CA LEU A 80 -8.67 2.68 5.97
C LEU A 80 -8.91 4.05 5.34
N ASP A 81 -10.10 4.63 5.47
CA ASP A 81 -10.41 5.94 4.89
C ASP A 81 -9.44 7.03 5.37
N PRO A 82 -9.14 7.15 6.69
CA PRO A 82 -8.19 8.15 7.15
C PRO A 82 -6.78 7.94 6.57
N LEU A 83 -6.39 6.69 6.30
CA LEU A 83 -5.11 6.40 5.65
C LEU A 83 -5.13 6.86 4.19
N LEU A 84 -6.21 6.58 3.45
CA LEU A 84 -6.34 6.95 2.05
C LEU A 84 -6.37 8.48 1.88
N ASP A 85 -7.14 9.17 2.72
CA ASP A 85 -7.18 10.64 2.74
C ASP A 85 -5.80 11.22 3.04
N ARG A 86 -5.12 10.68 4.07
CA ARG A 86 -3.81 11.18 4.44
C ARG A 86 -2.77 10.99 3.33
N VAL A 87 -2.81 9.87 2.61
CA VAL A 87 -1.90 9.63 1.47
C VAL A 87 -2.21 10.59 0.33
N ALA A 88 -3.49 10.88 0.05
CA ALA A 88 -3.90 11.81 -1.00
C ALA A 88 -3.50 13.27 -0.70
N GLU A 89 -3.37 13.63 0.58
CA GLU A 89 -2.94 14.96 1.02
C GLU A 89 -1.41 15.18 1.05
N LEU A 90 -0.61 14.13 0.86
CA LEU A 90 0.84 14.27 0.84
C LEU A 90 1.29 15.09 -0.38
N ASP A 91 2.24 16.00 -0.18
CA ASP A 91 2.95 16.59 -1.31
C ASP A 91 3.80 15.53 -2.03
N ASP A 92 4.06 15.76 -3.32
CA ASP A 92 4.77 14.81 -4.19
C ASP A 92 6.09 14.32 -3.57
N SER A 93 6.86 15.22 -2.95
CA SER A 93 8.17 14.86 -2.39
C SER A 93 8.02 13.97 -1.14
N ALA A 94 7.07 14.30 -0.27
CA ALA A 94 6.73 13.51 0.91
C ALA A 94 6.13 12.16 0.56
N PHE A 95 5.31 12.11 -0.49
CA PHE A 95 4.75 10.87 -1.04
C PHE A 95 5.85 9.99 -1.61
N LEU A 96 6.68 10.50 -2.52
CA LEU A 96 7.78 9.74 -3.14
C LEU A 96 8.78 9.23 -2.10
N ALA A 97 9.08 10.01 -1.05
CA ALA A 97 9.95 9.57 0.04
C ALA A 97 9.37 8.37 0.82
N ARG A 98 8.04 8.25 0.92
CA ARG A 98 7.33 7.19 1.66
C ARG A 98 6.86 6.05 0.77
N LEU A 99 6.83 6.25 -0.55
CA LEU A 99 6.32 5.31 -1.54
C LEU A 99 6.94 3.89 -1.42
N PRO A 100 8.27 3.72 -1.21
CA PRO A 100 8.82 2.37 -1.00
C PRO A 100 8.23 1.67 0.22
N ALA A 101 8.00 2.42 1.31
CA ALA A 101 7.46 1.86 2.54
C ALA A 101 5.98 1.51 2.42
N LEU A 102 5.20 2.39 1.78
CA LEU A 102 3.78 2.17 1.44
C LEU A 102 3.63 0.93 0.56
N ARG A 103 4.44 0.82 -0.50
CA ARG A 103 4.42 -0.32 -1.42
C ARG A 103 4.82 -1.63 -0.73
N GLY A 104 5.86 -1.60 0.10
CA GLY A 104 6.32 -2.81 0.81
C GLY A 104 5.24 -3.41 1.73
N GLY A 105 4.30 -2.60 2.21
CA GLY A 105 3.13 -3.09 2.95
C GLY A 105 2.32 -4.14 2.18
N PHE A 106 2.27 -4.03 0.85
CA PHE A 106 1.48 -4.88 -0.04
C PHE A 106 2.20 -6.15 -0.50
N ASP A 107 3.47 -6.34 -0.13
CA ASP A 107 4.26 -7.52 -0.55
C ASP A 107 3.72 -8.83 0.07
N THR A 108 2.99 -8.74 1.18
CA THR A 108 2.40 -9.89 1.88
C THR A 108 0.99 -10.24 1.41
N LEU A 109 0.37 -9.41 0.56
CA LEU A 109 -0.97 -9.66 0.06
C LEU A 109 -0.95 -10.72 -1.04
N SER A 110 -1.86 -11.69 -0.95
CA SER A 110 -2.15 -12.58 -2.07
C SER A 110 -2.78 -11.80 -3.22
N PRO A 111 -2.67 -12.27 -4.48
CA PRO A 111 -3.29 -11.63 -5.64
C PRO A 111 -4.78 -11.34 -5.42
N ALA A 112 -5.55 -12.32 -4.96
CA ALA A 112 -6.98 -12.16 -4.69
C ALA A 112 -7.30 -11.15 -3.57
N ALA A 113 -6.42 -10.99 -2.58
CA ALA A 113 -6.60 -9.98 -1.54
C ALA A 113 -6.28 -8.57 -2.06
N ARG A 114 -5.29 -8.47 -2.97
CA ARG A 114 -4.97 -7.24 -3.68
C ARG A 114 -6.12 -6.80 -4.59
N ASP A 115 -6.69 -7.71 -5.38
CA ASP A 115 -7.82 -7.40 -6.28
C ASP A 115 -9.05 -6.90 -5.50
N ARG A 116 -9.34 -7.51 -4.34
CA ARG A 116 -10.42 -7.03 -3.46
C ARG A 116 -10.16 -5.62 -2.93
N LEU A 117 -8.93 -5.36 -2.47
CA LEU A 117 -8.56 -4.04 -1.99
C LEU A 117 -8.59 -3.00 -3.11
N LEU A 118 -8.16 -3.37 -4.31
CA LEU A 118 -8.25 -2.51 -5.50
C LEU A 118 -9.71 -2.14 -5.77
N GLY A 119 -10.62 -3.11 -5.79
CA GLY A 119 -12.06 -2.85 -5.97
C GLY A 119 -12.63 -1.87 -4.93
N THR A 120 -12.23 -1.98 -3.66
CA THR A 120 -12.64 -1.01 -2.61
C THR A 120 -12.09 0.39 -2.87
N VAL A 121 -10.85 0.50 -3.34
CA VAL A 121 -10.22 1.79 -3.66
C VAL A 121 -10.87 2.43 -4.89
N GLU A 122 -11.13 1.65 -5.94
CA GLU A 122 -11.83 2.12 -7.15
C GLU A 122 -13.26 2.57 -6.85
N GLU A 123 -14.00 1.83 -6.02
CA GLU A 123 -15.35 2.23 -5.58
C GLU A 123 -15.32 3.58 -4.85
N ARG A 124 -14.32 3.80 -3.99
CA ARG A 124 -14.13 5.06 -3.26
C ARG A 124 -13.76 6.21 -4.18
N LEU A 125 -12.82 5.99 -5.10
CA LEU A 125 -12.34 7.03 -6.01
C LEU A 125 -13.36 7.36 -7.11
N GLY A 126 -14.28 6.44 -7.39
CA GLY A 126 -15.21 6.56 -8.51
C GLY A 126 -14.52 6.41 -9.87
N GLU A 127 -13.26 5.95 -9.89
CA GLU A 127 -12.43 5.75 -11.06
C GLU A 127 -11.88 4.32 -11.04
N ARG A 128 -11.89 3.64 -12.19
CA ARG A 128 -11.23 2.34 -12.33
C ARG A 128 -9.81 2.52 -12.82
N VAL A 129 -8.90 1.71 -12.30
CA VAL A 129 -7.49 1.74 -12.73
C VAL A 129 -7.35 1.28 -14.17
N ASP A 130 -8.19 0.37 -14.64
CA ASP A 130 -8.22 -0.04 -16.05
C ASP A 130 -8.62 1.11 -17.00
N ASP A 131 -9.36 2.11 -16.51
CA ASP A 131 -9.73 3.30 -17.30
C ASP A 131 -8.59 4.33 -17.36
N LEU A 132 -7.57 4.22 -16.48
CA LEU A 132 -6.40 5.13 -16.45
C LEU A 132 -5.32 4.77 -17.48
N ASP A 133 -5.38 3.56 -18.06
CA ASP A 133 -4.31 2.96 -18.85
C ASP A 133 -4.58 2.81 -20.36
N ALA A 134 -5.80 3.08 -20.85
CA ALA A 134 -6.07 3.03 -22.28
C ALA A 134 -7.27 3.93 -22.58
N ASP A 135 -7.10 5.09 -23.20
CA ASP A 135 -7.61 5.24 -24.57
C ASP A 135 -7.00 6.40 -25.38
N ASP A 136 -6.08 7.20 -24.83
CA ASP A 136 -5.41 8.29 -25.57
C ASP A 136 -3.99 7.91 -26.02
N PRO A 137 -3.76 7.60 -27.31
CA PRO A 137 -2.43 7.31 -27.84
C PRO A 137 -1.42 8.44 -27.61
N ALA A 138 -1.87 9.70 -27.54
CA ALA A 138 -0.99 10.84 -27.31
C ALA A 138 -0.47 10.87 -25.87
N GLU A 139 -1.32 10.56 -24.89
CA GLU A 139 -0.90 10.41 -23.49
C GLU A 139 0.06 9.23 -23.32
N LEU A 140 -0.23 8.10 -23.98
CA LEU A 140 0.63 6.93 -23.97
C LEU A 140 2.02 7.24 -24.56
N ALA A 141 2.06 8.00 -25.67
CA ALA A 141 3.32 8.47 -26.26
C ALA A 141 4.08 9.44 -25.33
N ARG A 142 3.39 10.36 -24.64
CA ARG A 142 3.99 11.27 -23.66
C ARG A 142 4.65 10.52 -22.50
N ARG A 143 3.93 9.57 -21.89
CA ARG A 143 4.45 8.72 -20.81
C ARG A 143 5.66 7.90 -21.28
N THR A 144 5.56 7.29 -22.47
CA THR A 144 6.67 6.52 -23.07
C THR A 144 7.91 7.39 -23.30
N ALA A 145 7.75 8.60 -23.81
CA ALA A 145 8.86 9.53 -24.02
C ALA A 145 9.53 9.93 -22.69
N ALA A 146 8.72 10.20 -21.66
CA ALA A 146 9.23 10.49 -20.31
C ALA A 146 10.01 9.30 -19.73
N ASP A 147 9.50 8.07 -19.87
CA ASP A 147 10.16 6.84 -19.42
C ASP A 147 11.49 6.61 -20.14
N LEU A 148 11.57 6.86 -21.45
CA LEU A 148 12.80 6.75 -22.21
C LEU A 148 13.83 7.79 -21.75
N ALA A 149 13.42 9.06 -21.57
CA ALA A 149 14.29 10.10 -21.04
C ALA A 149 14.81 9.78 -19.63
N ALA A 150 13.95 9.23 -18.77
CA ALA A 150 14.33 8.77 -17.44
C ALA A 150 15.35 7.62 -17.51
N ARG A 151 15.14 6.63 -18.39
CA ARG A 151 16.11 5.53 -18.61
C ARG A 151 17.46 6.02 -19.11
N GLU A 152 17.47 6.96 -20.04
CA GLU A 152 18.71 7.58 -20.55
C GLU A 152 19.47 8.29 -19.43
N LEU A 153 18.76 9.06 -18.58
CA LEU A 153 19.34 9.74 -17.43
C LEU A 153 19.93 8.76 -16.40
N LEU A 154 19.18 7.70 -16.04
CA LEU A 154 19.67 6.66 -15.14
C LEU A 154 20.93 5.97 -15.68
N THR A 155 20.94 5.67 -16.99
CA THR A 155 22.10 5.08 -17.67
C THR A 155 23.31 6.01 -17.63
N GLY A 156 23.11 7.30 -17.90
CA GLY A 156 24.17 8.32 -17.81
C GLY A 156 24.75 8.49 -16.41
N LEU A 157 23.96 8.22 -15.37
CA LEU A 157 24.38 8.21 -13.96
C LEU A 157 25.01 6.87 -13.52
N GLY A 158 25.07 5.86 -14.40
CA GLY A 158 25.57 4.52 -14.06
C GLY A 158 24.65 3.75 -13.10
N LEU A 159 23.38 4.14 -12.99
CA LEU A 159 22.40 3.49 -12.14
C LEU A 159 21.74 2.30 -12.85
N PRO A 160 21.34 1.25 -12.13
CA PRO A 160 20.74 0.07 -12.73
C PRO A 160 19.37 0.39 -13.36
N VAL A 161 19.17 -0.05 -14.60
CA VAL A 161 17.88 -0.04 -15.30
C VAL A 161 17.37 -1.48 -15.37
N LEU A 162 16.19 -1.75 -14.79
CA LEU A 162 15.57 -3.08 -14.88
C LEU A 162 15.13 -3.36 -16.32
N PRO A 163 15.36 -4.58 -16.85
CA PRO A 163 14.88 -4.95 -18.17
C PRO A 163 13.34 -4.97 -18.19
N SER A 164 12.75 -4.56 -19.30
CA SER A 164 11.30 -4.57 -19.48
C SER A 164 10.80 -6.02 -19.48
N PRO A 165 9.70 -6.36 -18.77
CA PRO A 165 9.19 -7.73 -18.70
C PRO A 165 8.74 -8.32 -20.06
N HIS A 166 8.67 -7.51 -21.11
CA HIS A 166 8.26 -7.90 -22.46
C HIS A 166 9.41 -8.35 -23.39
N ASP A 167 10.68 -8.24 -22.98
CA ASP A 167 11.83 -8.67 -23.80
C ASP A 167 12.00 -10.20 -23.87
N GLY A 168 11.15 -10.97 -23.18
CA GLY A 168 11.16 -12.44 -23.15
C GLY A 168 10.32 -13.14 -24.22
N ARG A 169 9.92 -12.48 -25.31
CA ARG A 169 9.15 -13.14 -26.38
C ARG A 169 10.07 -14.07 -27.19
N VAL A 170 9.96 -15.37 -26.93
CA VAL A 170 10.52 -16.46 -27.72
C VAL A 170 10.11 -16.28 -29.20
N PRO A 171 11.05 -16.33 -30.17
CA PRO A 171 10.70 -16.20 -31.59
C PRO A 171 9.80 -17.37 -32.04
N PRO A 172 8.89 -17.15 -33.00
CA PRO A 172 7.98 -18.20 -33.47
C PRO A 172 8.75 -19.38 -34.10
N PRO A 173 8.29 -20.62 -33.94
CA PRO A 173 8.92 -21.77 -34.56
C PRO A 173 8.79 -21.69 -36.10
N SER A 174 9.90 -21.99 -36.78
CA SER A 174 10.02 -22.08 -38.24
C SER A 174 9.15 -23.15 -38.88
#